data_AF-A0A8I0P1V1-F1
#
_entry.id   AF-A0A8I0P1V1-F1
#
_cell.length_a   1.000
_cell.length_b   1.000
_cell.length_c   1.000
_cell.angle_alpha   90.00
_cell.angle_beta   90.00
_cell.angle_gamma   90.00
#
_symmetry.space_group_name_H-M   'P 1'
#
loop_
_entity.id
_entity.type
_entity.pdbx_description
1 polymer ?
#
loop_
_entity_poly.entity_id
_entity_poly.type
_entity_poly.pdbx_seq_one_letter_code
_entity_poly.pdbx_strand_id
1 'polypeptide(L)'
;MHLEVGDAQLYKPSRIVVHELGHILSLPDMYPGAPCPKVMSGAWGGADCPNDQPDAEEIAAVTDFFAKNNVGDRVPWWGSGLVAR
;
A
#
# COMPACT_ATOMS: atom_id res chain seq x y z
N MET A 1 9.48 -1.46 -3.02
CA MET A 1 9.84 -0.73 -1.78
C MET A 1 9.25 -1.57 -0.70
N HIS A 2 10.07 -2.09 0.20
CA HIS A 2 9.63 -3.00 1.25
C HIS A 2 10.37 -2.76 2.56
N LEU A 3 9.91 -3.39 3.63
CA LEU A 3 10.58 -3.41 4.94
C LEU A 3 11.83 -4.30 4.90
N GLU A 4 12.83 -3.90 4.13
CA GLU A 4 14.08 -4.63 3.92
C GLU A 4 15.33 -3.74 4.04
N VAL A 5 16.47 -4.36 4.28
CA VAL A 5 17.76 -3.66 4.46
C VAL A 5 18.18 -3.06 3.11
N GLY A 6 18.31 -1.73 3.06
CA GLY A 6 18.75 -1.00 1.85
C GLY A 6 17.73 0.04 1.40
N ASP A 7 16.43 -0.28 1.48
CA ASP A 7 15.37 0.65 1.05
C ASP A 7 15.34 1.91 1.92
N ALA A 8 15.57 1.78 3.22
CA ALA A 8 15.68 2.92 4.15
C ALA A 8 16.91 3.83 3.90
N GLN A 9 17.85 3.41 3.05
CA GLN A 9 18.96 4.26 2.60
C GLN A 9 18.59 5.14 1.40
N LEU A 10 17.56 4.75 0.65
CA LEU A 10 17.12 5.41 -0.58
C LEU A 10 15.78 6.15 -0.40
N TYR A 11 14.86 5.59 0.37
CA TYR A 11 13.52 6.12 0.59
C TYR A 11 13.32 6.55 2.06
N LYS A 12 12.40 7.49 2.29
CA LYS A 12 12.03 7.93 3.63
C LYS A 12 11.48 6.74 4.47
N PRO A 13 12.10 6.37 5.61
CA PRO A 13 11.68 5.20 6.38
C PRO A 13 10.21 5.20 6.81
N SER A 14 9.65 6.35 7.19
CA SER A 14 8.24 6.45 7.54
C SER A 14 7.31 6.14 6.36
N ARG A 15 7.69 6.53 5.14
CA ARG A 15 6.95 6.19 3.92
C ARG A 15 6.96 4.68 3.68
N ILE A 16 8.10 4.01 3.93
CA ILE A 16 8.22 2.53 3.81
C ILE A 16 7.23 1.86 4.76
N VAL A 17 7.24 2.26 6.02
CA VAL A 17 6.34 1.69 7.02
C VAL A 17 4.87 1.89 6.66
N VAL A 18 4.49 3.09 6.21
CA VAL A 18 3.08 3.39 5.87
C VAL A 18 2.63 2.66 4.60
N HIS A 19 3.50 2.55 3.60
CA HIS A 19 3.22 1.77 2.38
C HIS A 19 2.96 0.29 2.71
N GLU A 20 3.84 -0.34 3.48
CA GLU A 20 3.68 -1.75 3.86
C GLU A 20 2.49 -1.97 4.80
N LEU A 21 2.21 -1.02 5.70
CA LEU A 21 1.00 -1.05 6.51
C LEU A 21 -0.26 -0.97 5.63
N GLY A 22 -0.21 -0.23 4.54
CA GLY A 22 -1.29 -0.19 3.55
C GLY A 22 -1.62 -1.57 2.99
N HIS A 23 -0.61 -2.39 2.68
CA HIS A 23 -0.83 -3.78 2.26
C HIS A 23 -1.48 -4.63 3.34
N ILE A 24 -1.05 -4.50 4.60
CA ILE A 24 -1.70 -5.17 5.75
C ILE A 24 -3.16 -4.72 5.87
N LEU A 25 -3.44 -3.44 5.63
CA LEU A 25 -4.77 -2.85 5.62
C LEU A 25 -5.54 -3.09 4.32
N SER A 26 -5.08 -4.02 3.50
CA SER A 26 -5.77 -4.42 2.29
C SER A 26 -5.81 -3.30 1.22
N LEU A 27 -4.69 -2.65 0.96
CA LEU A 27 -4.49 -1.84 -0.25
C LEU A 27 -3.50 -2.53 -1.20
N PRO A 28 -3.77 -2.58 -2.51
CA PRO A 28 -2.80 -3.06 -3.50
C PRO A 28 -1.73 -2.00 -3.80
N ASP A 29 -0.61 -2.46 -4.35
CA ASP A 29 0.35 -1.58 -5.03
C ASP A 29 -0.31 -0.84 -6.19
N MET A 30 0.16 0.38 -6.46
CA MET A 30 -0.21 1.11 -7.66
C MET A 30 0.67 0.72 -8.87
N TYR A 31 0.21 1.15 -10.05
CA TYR A 31 0.89 0.91 -11.32
C TYR A 31 2.20 1.71 -11.46
N PRO A 32 3.11 1.29 -12.37
CA PRO A 32 4.33 2.02 -12.67
C PRO A 32 4.09 3.50 -13.04
N GLY A 33 4.84 4.40 -12.42
CA GLY A 33 4.69 5.86 -12.62
C GLY A 33 3.57 6.50 -11.79
N ALA A 34 3.02 5.79 -10.81
CA ALA A 34 2.05 6.35 -9.87
C ALA A 34 2.64 7.56 -9.09
N PRO A 35 1.82 8.57 -8.77
CA PRO A 35 2.30 9.85 -8.28
C PRO A 35 2.72 9.77 -6.79
N CYS A 36 3.69 10.61 -6.40
CA CYS A 36 4.21 10.70 -5.02
C CYS A 36 3.15 10.93 -3.92
N PRO A 37 2.10 11.77 -4.11
CA PRO A 37 1.09 12.01 -3.08
C PRO A 37 0.34 10.76 -2.62
N LYS A 38 0.28 9.70 -3.43
CA LYS A 38 -0.27 8.40 -3.02
C LYS A 38 0.81 7.63 -2.27
N VAL A 39 0.53 7.14 -1.06
CA VAL A 39 1.53 6.34 -0.33
C VAL A 39 1.66 4.93 -0.91
N MET A 40 0.58 4.40 -1.50
CA MET A 40 0.58 3.12 -2.22
C MET A 40 1.26 3.16 -3.59
N SER A 41 1.77 4.32 -4.03
CA SER A 41 2.71 4.36 -5.17
C SER A 41 4.08 3.77 -4.83
N GLY A 42 4.41 3.62 -3.54
CA GLY A 42 5.64 2.98 -3.10
C GLY A 42 6.88 3.60 -3.74
N ALA A 43 7.73 2.74 -4.32
CA ALA A 43 8.95 3.14 -5.03
C ALA A 43 8.66 3.96 -6.31
N TRP A 44 7.50 3.78 -6.94
CA TRP A 44 7.14 4.52 -8.17
C TRP A 44 6.97 6.01 -7.94
N GLY A 45 6.67 6.41 -6.69
CA GLY A 45 6.65 7.82 -6.29
C GLY A 45 8.03 8.49 -6.28
N GLY A 46 9.13 7.71 -6.40
CA GLY A 46 10.50 8.18 -6.41
C GLY A 46 11.13 8.29 -5.01
N ALA A 47 12.46 8.23 -4.97
CA ALA A 47 13.26 8.32 -3.74
C ALA A 47 13.06 9.66 -2.99
N ASP A 48 12.92 10.76 -3.74
CA ASP A 48 12.77 12.10 -3.18
C ASP A 48 11.33 12.41 -2.71
N CYS A 49 10.40 11.46 -2.80
CA CYS A 49 9.02 11.66 -2.39
C CYS A 49 8.90 11.83 -0.86
N PRO A 50 8.49 13.01 -0.34
CA PRO A 50 8.49 13.25 1.09
C PRO A 50 7.20 12.77 1.78
N ASN A 51 6.14 12.53 1.00
CA ASN A 51 4.82 12.22 1.53
C ASN A 51 4.80 10.82 2.13
N ASP A 52 4.38 10.71 3.39
CA ASP A 52 4.18 9.45 4.11
C ASP A 52 2.75 9.34 4.65
N GLN A 53 1.84 10.21 4.24
CA GLN A 53 0.44 10.18 4.67
C GLN A 53 -0.43 9.61 3.55
N PRO A 54 -1.35 8.67 3.86
CA PRO A 54 -2.34 8.26 2.89
C PRO A 54 -3.29 9.44 2.60
N ASP A 55 -3.75 9.52 1.36
CA ASP A 55 -4.73 10.54 1.00
C ASP A 55 -6.18 10.07 1.20
N ALA A 56 -7.12 10.95 0.85
CA ALA A 56 -8.54 10.72 1.10
C ALA A 56 -9.06 9.47 0.37
N GLU A 57 -8.58 9.18 -0.83
CA GLU A 57 -9.03 7.98 -1.56
C GLU A 57 -8.43 6.70 -0.97
N GLU A 58 -7.17 6.73 -0.52
CA GLU A 58 -6.55 5.58 0.16
C GLU A 58 -7.26 5.26 1.49
N ILE A 59 -7.59 6.29 2.27
CA ILE A 59 -8.37 6.14 3.52
C ILE A 59 -9.78 5.60 3.22
N ALA A 60 -10.44 6.12 2.18
CA ALA A 60 -11.76 5.65 1.78
C ALA A 60 -11.72 4.17 1.32
N ALA A 61 -10.68 3.76 0.62
CA ALA A 61 -10.51 2.37 0.18
C ALA A 61 -10.36 1.40 1.36
N VAL A 62 -9.57 1.75 2.38
CA VAL A 62 -9.48 0.96 3.62
C VAL A 62 -10.83 0.90 4.33
N THR A 63 -11.51 2.04 4.45
CA THR A 63 -12.81 2.14 5.13
C THR A 63 -13.88 1.28 4.43
N ASP A 64 -13.95 1.34 3.10
CA ASP A 64 -14.88 0.55 2.30
C ASP A 64 -14.56 -0.96 2.37
N PHE A 65 -13.27 -1.32 2.39
CA PHE A 65 -12.86 -2.70 2.56
C PHE A 65 -13.36 -3.29 3.88
N PHE A 66 -13.12 -2.61 5.00
CA PHE A 66 -13.54 -3.09 6.33
C PHE A 66 -15.04 -2.89 6.62
N ALA A 67 -15.77 -2.11 5.81
CA ALA A 67 -17.23 -2.07 5.86
C ALA A 67 -17.86 -3.35 5.25
N LYS A 68 -17.15 -4.03 4.36
CA LYS A 68 -17.64 -5.21 3.61
C LYS A 68 -17.02 -6.53 4.07
N ASN A 69 -15.86 -6.47 4.73
CA ASN A 69 -15.04 -7.63 5.07
C ASN A 69 -14.59 -7.56 6.53
N ASN A 70 -14.43 -8.72 7.16
CA ASN A 70 -13.86 -8.87 8.49
C ASN A 70 -12.35 -9.18 8.44
N VAL A 71 -11.68 -9.07 9.58
CA VAL A 71 -10.29 -9.50 9.75
C VAL A 71 -10.18 -10.99 9.42
N GLY A 72 -9.34 -11.34 8.44
CA GLY A 72 -9.11 -12.72 7.99
C GLY A 72 -9.85 -13.09 6.69
N ASP A 73 -10.74 -12.23 6.19
CA ASP A 73 -11.34 -12.42 4.87
C ASP A 73 -10.30 -12.29 3.76
N ARG A 74 -10.53 -13.00 2.65
CA ARG A 74 -9.59 -12.98 1.53
C ARG A 74 -9.60 -11.62 0.85
N VAL A 75 -8.40 -11.07 0.69
CA VAL A 75 -8.15 -9.86 -0.08
C VAL A 75 -8.16 -10.16 -1.58
N PRO A 76 -8.99 -9.49 -2.40
CA PRO A 76 -9.20 -9.85 -3.80
C PRO A 76 -7.94 -9.86 -4.68
N TRP A 77 -6.94 -9.01 -4.37
CA TRP A 77 -5.70 -8.90 -5.14
C TRP A 77 -4.54 -9.70 -4.56
N TRP A 78 -4.68 -10.29 -3.37
CA TRP A 78 -3.73 -11.29 -2.90
C TRP A 78 -4.06 -12.59 -3.59
N GLY A 79 -3.27 -12.92 -4.62
CA GLY A 79 -3.44 -14.08 -5.49
C GLY A 79 -3.58 -15.38 -4.71
N SER A 80 -4.80 -15.67 -4.27
CA SER A 80 -5.19 -16.96 -3.75
C SER A 80 -5.55 -17.77 -4.97
N GLY A 81 -4.69 -18.70 -5.39
CA GLY A 81 -4.92 -19.63 -6.51
C GLY A 81 -6.13 -20.58 -6.35
N LEU A 82 -7.11 -20.22 -5.51
CA LEU A 82 -8.41 -20.86 -5.41
C LEU A 82 -9.47 -19.94 -6.00
N VAL A 83 -9.97 -20.35 -7.16
CA VAL A 83 -11.20 -19.84 -7.78
C VAL A 83 -12.28 -19.75 -6.71
N ALA A 84 -12.91 -18.58 -6.56
CA ALA A 84 -14.09 -18.41 -5.74
C ALA A 84 -15.14 -19.44 -6.18
N ARG A 85 -15.57 -20.30 -5.26
CA ARG A 85 -16.65 -21.27 -5.48
C ARG A 85 -17.99 -20.55 -5.48
#